data_AF-A0A7V7WXI6-F1
#
_entry.id   AF-A0A7V7WXI6-F1
#
_cell.length_a   1.000
_cell.length_b   1.000
_cell.length_c   1.000
_cell.angle_alpha   90.00
_cell.angle_beta   90.00
_cell.angle_gamma   90.00
#
_symmetry.space_group_name_H-M   'P 1'
#
loop_
_entity.id
_entity.type
_entity.pdbx_description
1 polymer ?
#
loop_
_entity_poly.entity_id
_entity_poly.type
_entity_poly.pdbx_seq_one_letter_code
_entity_poly.pdbx_strand_id
1 'polypeptide(L)'
;MKKLNTVAALVASTALAAPMLVFAQSNSANNWRASDGTPWRNGNGAQCWRDATWTPATANPACDGALKPAPAPAPAPAPAP
;
A
#
# COMPACT_ATOMS: atom_id res chain seq x y z
N MET A 1 24.57 -10.11 35.18
CA MET A 1 24.87 -9.04 34.20
C MET A 1 25.11 -9.57 32.78
N LYS A 2 26.09 -10.47 32.51
CA LYS A 2 26.38 -10.97 31.15
C LYS A 2 25.17 -11.59 30.41
N LYS A 3 24.38 -12.43 31.09
CA LYS A 3 23.21 -13.09 30.49
C LYS A 3 22.06 -12.13 30.18
N LEU A 4 21.90 -11.05 30.95
CA LEU A 4 20.92 -10.00 30.66
C LEU A 4 21.30 -9.22 29.41
N ASN A 5 22.60 -8.98 29.17
CA ASN A 5 23.07 -8.35 27.93
C ASN A 5 22.79 -9.23 26.69
N THR A 6 22.92 -10.54 26.81
CA THR A 6 22.60 -11.49 25.72
C THR A 6 21.10 -11.52 25.43
N VAL A 7 20.26 -11.54 26.47
CA VAL A 7 18.80 -11.46 26.32
C VAL A 7 18.38 -10.12 25.72
N ALA A 8 18.96 -9.01 26.19
CA ALA A 8 18.71 -7.68 25.63
C ALA A 8 19.12 -7.60 24.15
N ALA A 9 20.26 -8.20 23.77
CA ALA A 9 20.70 -8.27 22.38
C ALA A 9 19.75 -9.12 21.51
N LEU A 10 19.27 -10.27 21.99
CA LEU A 10 18.29 -11.08 21.26
C LEU A 10 16.95 -10.35 21.07
N VAL A 11 16.44 -9.69 22.13
CA VAL A 11 15.19 -8.91 22.06
C VAL A 11 15.33 -7.74 21.11
N ALA A 12 16.45 -7.02 21.14
CA ALA A 12 16.75 -5.95 20.19
C ALA A 12 16.79 -6.46 18.74
N SER A 13 17.34 -7.65 18.50
CA SER A 13 17.42 -8.28 17.17
C SER A 13 16.04 -8.62 16.60
N THR A 14 15.12 -9.12 17.44
CA THR A 14 13.74 -9.43 17.00
C THR A 14 12.89 -8.21 16.71
N ALA A 15 13.11 -7.10 17.41
CA ALA A 15 12.39 -5.85 17.18
C ALA A 15 12.74 -5.20 15.81
N LEU A 16 13.97 -5.39 15.35
CA LEU A 16 14.45 -4.89 14.05
C LEU A 16 13.95 -5.74 12.86
N ALA A 17 13.68 -7.03 13.08
CA ALA A 17 13.26 -7.95 12.02
C ALA A 17 11.72 -8.01 11.83
N ALA A 18 10.94 -7.73 12.88
CA ALA A 18 9.48 -7.71 12.83
C ALA A 18 8.85 -6.84 11.72
N PRO A 19 9.32 -5.61 11.43
CA PRO A 19 8.72 -4.79 10.37
C PRO A 19 8.92 -5.37 8.96
N MET A 20 9.87 -6.29 8.75
CA MET A 20 10.14 -6.91 7.45
C MET A 20 9.16 -8.01 7.05
N LEU A 21 8.43 -8.59 8.02
CA LEU A 21 7.57 -9.75 7.80
C LEU A 21 6.10 -9.41 7.52
N VAL A 22 5.72 -8.12 7.55
CA VAL A 22 4.31 -7.68 7.44
C VAL A 22 3.98 -7.06 6.07
N PHE A 23 4.89 -7.07 5.10
CA PHE A 23 4.68 -6.41 3.80
C PHE A 23 3.77 -7.14 2.80
N ALA A 24 3.05 -8.17 3.23
CA ALA A 24 2.01 -8.80 2.40
C ALA A 24 0.69 -8.02 2.48
N GLN A 25 0.67 -6.76 2.05
CA GLN A 25 -0.58 -6.01 1.87
C GLN A 25 -1.26 -6.48 0.57
N SER A 26 -2.01 -7.57 0.69
CA SER A 26 -2.83 -8.15 -0.38
C SER A 26 -3.83 -7.12 -0.96
N ASN A 27 -4.14 -7.29 -2.24
CA ASN A 27 -4.84 -6.38 -3.18
C ASN A 27 -4.00 -5.22 -3.70
N SER A 28 -2.97 -5.54 -4.50
CA SER A 28 -2.40 -4.81 -5.66
C SER A 28 -2.15 -3.31 -5.59
N ALA A 29 -2.33 -2.71 -4.41
CA ALA A 29 -2.23 -1.30 -4.16
C ALA A 29 -1.18 -1.06 -3.10
N ASN A 30 -0.13 -0.34 -3.47
CA ASN A 30 1.07 -0.21 -2.67
C ASN A 30 0.96 1.02 -1.75
N ASN A 31 -0.24 1.22 -1.19
CA ASN A 31 -0.58 2.27 -0.24
C ASN A 31 -0.78 1.67 1.15
N TRP A 32 -0.36 2.38 2.19
CA TRP A 32 -0.66 2.00 3.57
C TRP A 32 -2.16 2.13 3.86
N ARG A 33 -2.69 1.20 4.66
CA ARG A 33 -4.12 1.09 4.95
C ARG A 33 -4.36 0.49 6.33
N ALA A 34 -5.51 0.82 6.90
CA ALA A 34 -5.99 0.24 8.15
C ALA A 34 -6.45 -1.22 7.93
N SER A 35 -6.72 -1.93 9.01
CA SER A 35 -7.15 -3.34 8.96
C SER A 35 -8.49 -3.55 8.25
N ASP A 36 -9.29 -2.50 8.09
CA ASP A 36 -10.54 -2.49 7.34
C ASP A 36 -10.34 -2.19 5.84
N GLY A 37 -9.10 -1.98 5.40
CA GLY A 37 -8.74 -1.65 4.02
C GLY A 37 -8.76 -0.17 3.67
N THR A 38 -9.16 0.71 4.60
CA THR A 38 -9.20 2.16 4.35
C THR A 38 -7.78 2.72 4.20
N PRO A 39 -7.44 3.41 3.09
CA PRO A 39 -6.12 4.00 2.89
C PRO A 39 -5.81 5.08 3.94
N TRP A 40 -4.59 5.05 4.46
CA TRP A 40 -4.10 6.08 5.37
C TRP A 40 -3.80 7.36 4.59
N ARG A 41 -4.19 8.51 5.13
CA ARG A 41 -3.97 9.82 4.51
C ARG A 41 -3.02 10.69 5.33
N ASN A 42 -2.33 11.60 4.67
CA ASN A 42 -1.47 12.60 5.31
C ASN A 42 -2.32 13.65 6.07
N GLY A 43 -1.66 14.55 6.82
CA GLY A 43 -2.34 15.47 7.73
C GLY A 43 -3.37 16.42 7.10
N ASN A 44 -3.24 16.74 5.81
CA ASN A 44 -4.23 17.54 5.06
C ASN A 44 -5.25 16.69 4.27
N GLY A 45 -5.17 15.36 4.37
CA GLY A 45 -6.09 14.42 3.73
C GLY A 45 -5.98 14.32 2.21
N ALA A 46 -5.05 15.06 1.59
CA ALA A 46 -4.95 15.17 0.14
C ALA A 46 -4.16 14.02 -0.50
N GLN A 47 -3.31 13.34 0.27
CA GLN A 47 -2.46 12.27 -0.23
C GLN A 47 -2.57 11.03 0.63
N CYS A 48 -2.59 9.88 -0.01
CA CYS A 48 -2.47 8.61 0.68
C CYS A 48 -1.00 8.29 0.96
N TRP A 49 -0.75 7.63 2.09
CA TRP A 49 0.56 7.09 2.40
C TRP A 49 0.94 5.98 1.41
N ARG A 50 2.20 5.98 1.00
CA ARG A 50 2.77 5.10 -0.02
C ARG A 50 3.78 4.17 0.64
N ASP A 51 3.76 2.88 0.31
CA ASP A 51 4.78 1.96 0.77
C ASP A 51 6.05 2.02 -0.09
N ALA A 52 7.07 1.24 0.28
CA ALA A 52 8.39 1.27 -0.35
C ALA A 52 8.40 0.86 -1.83
N THR A 53 7.36 0.17 -2.28
CA THR A 53 7.23 -0.39 -3.64
C THR A 53 6.19 0.34 -4.48
N TRP A 54 5.68 1.47 -3.98
CA TRP A 54 4.65 2.24 -4.66
C TRP A 54 5.07 2.78 -6.03
N THR A 55 4.18 2.64 -6.99
CA THR A 55 4.21 3.27 -8.32
C THR A 55 2.80 3.74 -8.72
N PRO A 56 2.65 4.67 -9.68
CA PRO A 56 1.31 5.08 -10.14
C PRO A 56 0.42 3.91 -10.62
N ALA A 57 1.03 2.88 -11.23
CA ALA A 57 0.32 1.68 -11.68
C ALA A 57 -0.20 0.80 -10.53
N THR A 58 0.35 0.98 -9.32
CA THR A 58 -0.02 0.25 -8.10
C THR A 58 -0.70 1.17 -7.09
N ALA A 59 -1.15 2.35 -7.49
CA ALA A 59 -1.87 3.23 -6.58
C ALA A 59 -3.28 2.68 -6.32
N ASN A 60 -3.74 2.78 -5.07
CA ASN A 60 -5.12 2.48 -4.71
C ASN A 60 -6.06 3.43 -5.50
N PRO A 61 -7.14 2.93 -6.12
CA PRO A 61 -8.07 3.76 -6.89
C PRO A 61 -8.67 4.95 -6.13
N ALA A 62 -8.76 4.87 -4.80
CA ALA A 62 -9.27 5.94 -3.94
C ALA A 62 -8.21 6.97 -3.53
N CYS A 63 -6.98 6.83 -4.02
CA CYS A 63 -5.82 7.63 -3.64
C CYS A 63 -5.30 8.48 -4.79
N ASP A 64 -4.47 9.46 -4.43
CA ASP A 64 -3.73 10.25 -5.41
C ASP A 64 -2.75 9.38 -6.21
N GLY A 65 -2.49 9.80 -7.45
CA GLY A 65 -1.62 9.07 -8.37
C GLY A 65 -2.23 7.80 -8.96
N ALA A 66 -3.45 7.43 -8.58
CA ALA A 66 -4.22 6.38 -9.25
C ALA A 66 -4.43 6.72 -10.72
N LEU A 67 -4.06 5.78 -11.59
CA LEU A 67 -4.35 5.89 -13.01
C LEU A 67 -5.86 5.86 -13.21
N LYS A 68 -6.38 6.82 -13.99
CA LYS A 68 -7.79 6.80 -14.37
C LYS A 68 -8.07 5.58 -15.23
N PRO A 69 -9.22 4.92 -15.07
CA PRO A 69 -9.67 3.90 -16.00
C PRO A 69 -9.63 4.44 -17.43
N ALA A 70 -9.21 3.61 -18.38
CA ALA A 70 -9.31 3.96 -19.78
C ALA A 70 -10.79 4.27 -20.13
N PRO A 71 -11.05 5.28 -20.97
CA PRO A 71 -12.41 5.56 -21.44
C PRO A 71 -13.05 4.30 -22.02
N ALA A 72 -14.34 4.12 -21.77
CA ALA A 72 -15.08 3.02 -22.38
C ALA A 72 -15.00 3.14 -23.91
N PRO A 73 -14.87 2.01 -24.65
CA PRO A 73 -14.92 2.03 -26.10
C PRO A 73 -16.19 2.72 -26.59
N ALA A 74 -16.08 3.49 -27.68
CA ALA A 74 -17.24 4.10 -28.30
C ALA A 74 -18.26 3.02 -28.73
N PRO A 75 -19.58 3.28 -28.61
CA PRO A 75 -20.59 2.37 -29.11
C PRO A 75 -20.34 2.03 -30.58
N ALA A 76 -20.49 0.75 -30.94
CA ALA A 76 -20.41 0.36 -32.35
C ALA A 76 -21.51 1.07 -33.17
N PRO A 77 -21.24 1.45 -34.43
CA PRO A 77 -22.24 2.01 -35.31
C PRO A 77 -23.47 1.10 -35.41
N ALA A 78 -24.66 1.68 -35.39
CA ALA A 78 -25.88 0.91 -35.61
C ALA A 78 -25.86 0.28 -37.03
N PRO A 79 -26.43 -0.94 -37.21
CA PRO A 79 -26.57 -1.54 -38.53
C PRO A 79 -27.31 -0.60 -39.48
N ALA A 80 -26.82 -0.50 -40.71
CA ALA A 80 -27.55 0.21 -41.77
C ALA A 80 -28.83 -0.57 -42.16
N PRO A 81 -29.91 0.13 -42.56
CA PRO A 81 -31.14 -0.50 -43.03
C PRO A 81 -30.95 -1.35 -44.28
#